data_AF-A0A445A7B2-F1
#
_entry.id   AF-A0A445A7B2-F1
#
_cell.length_a   1.000
_cell.length_b   1.000
_cell.length_c   1.000
_cell.angle_alpha   90.00
_cell.angle_beta   90.00
_cell.angle_gamma   90.00
#
_symmetry.space_group_name_H-M   'P 1'
#
loop_
_entity.id
_entity.type
_entity.pdbx_description
1 polymer ?
#
loop_
_entity_poly.entity_id
_entity_poly.type
_entity_poly.pdbx_seq_one_letter_code
_entity_poly.pdbx_strand_id
1 'polypeptide(L)'
;MGNLRGKRKSLCALYCWTWESTRVFRRHGVTCTATENDVDVLIAAYAFRLKILHERGLNLLNKEAENDKAKRVHSTDKKLSLHSQHATMINDVLKEKLEEQQIRKEEELARVKAQQVVLFHSASAEMI
;
A
#
# COMPACT_ATOMS: atom_id res chain seq x y z
N MET A 1 32.30 -9.15 8.98
CA MET A 1 30.88 -8.79 9.19
C MET A 1 30.67 -7.34 8.75
N GLY A 2 29.86 -7.08 7.72
CA GLY A 2 29.68 -5.72 7.18
C GLY A 2 28.66 -4.91 7.98
N ASN A 3 29.02 -3.68 8.37
CA ASN A 3 28.19 -2.78 9.18
C ASN A 3 26.90 -2.36 8.43
N LEU A 4 25.77 -2.99 8.77
CA LEU A 4 24.46 -2.72 8.14
C LEU A 4 23.94 -1.30 8.41
N ARG A 5 24.36 -0.65 9.51
CA ARG A 5 23.96 0.74 9.81
C ARG A 5 24.49 1.73 8.79
N GLY A 6 25.77 1.60 8.41
CA GLY A 6 26.37 2.46 7.39
C GLY A 6 25.67 2.36 6.03
N LYS A 7 25.19 1.14 5.68
CA LYS A 7 24.50 0.89 4.41
C LYS A 7 23.08 1.46 4.36
N ARG A 8 22.33 1.44 5.46
CA ARG A 8 20.98 2.03 5.52
C ARG A 8 21.03 3.55 5.41
N LYS A 9 21.99 4.20 6.07
CA LYS A 9 22.23 5.65 5.94
C LYS A 9 22.51 6.04 4.50
N SER A 10 23.40 5.32 3.81
CA SER A 10 23.69 5.60 2.40
C SER A 10 22.48 5.38 1.49
N LEU A 11 21.64 4.38 1.77
CA LEU A 11 20.45 4.10 0.95
C LEU A 11 19.36 5.16 1.15
N CYS A 12 19.12 5.62 2.39
CA CYS A 12 18.15 6.68 2.68
C CYS A 12 18.58 8.01 2.05
N ALA A 13 19.87 8.35 2.15
CA ALA A 13 20.44 9.52 1.50
C ALA A 13 20.30 9.44 -0.03
N LEU A 14 20.58 8.27 -0.63
CA LEU A 14 20.40 8.05 -2.06
C LEU A 14 18.94 8.23 -2.49
N TYR A 15 17.99 7.69 -1.72
CA TYR A 15 16.55 7.84 -1.99
C TYR A 15 16.09 9.29 -1.92
N CYS A 16 16.55 10.05 -0.93
CA CYS A 16 16.19 11.46 -0.80
C CYS A 16 16.79 12.28 -1.95
N TRP A 17 18.04 12.00 -2.33
CA TRP A 17 18.71 12.65 -3.46
C TRP A 17 18.06 12.35 -4.81
N THR A 18 17.69 11.09 -5.08
CA THR A 18 16.97 10.74 -6.31
C THR A 18 15.61 11.41 -6.36
N TRP A 19 14.90 11.46 -5.23
CA TRP A 19 13.59 12.10 -5.13
C TRP A 19 13.66 13.61 -5.36
N GLU A 20 14.62 14.31 -4.73
CA GLU A 20 14.90 15.74 -4.93
C GLU A 20 15.29 16.07 -6.38
N SER A 21 15.92 15.12 -7.08
CA SER A 21 16.34 15.27 -8.48
C SER A 21 15.19 15.12 -9.47
N THR A 22 14.02 14.60 -9.07
CA THR A 22 12.86 14.49 -9.95
C THR A 22 12.15 15.83 -10.14
N ARG A 23 11.67 16.11 -11.37
CA ARG A 23 10.89 17.33 -11.68
C ARG A 23 9.64 17.50 -10.81
N VAL A 24 9.10 16.40 -10.27
CA VAL A 24 7.92 16.38 -9.41
C VAL A 24 8.18 17.12 -8.11
N PHE A 25 9.37 16.94 -7.52
CA PHE A 25 9.78 17.57 -6.27
C PHE A 25 9.77 19.11 -6.38
N ARG A 26 10.42 19.65 -7.42
CA ARG A 26 10.53 21.11 -7.62
C ARG A 26 9.20 21.81 -7.88
N ARG A 27 8.19 21.10 -8.37
CA ARG A 27 6.89 21.69 -8.73
C ARG A 27 5.83 21.60 -7.62
N HIS A 28 5.95 20.65 -6.69
CA HIS A 28 4.88 20.32 -5.74
C HIS A 28 5.23 20.62 -4.27
N GLY A 29 6.30 21.37 -4.00
CA GLY A 29 6.68 21.74 -2.62
C GLY A 29 6.91 20.52 -1.72
N VAL A 30 7.50 19.47 -2.30
CA VAL A 30 7.76 18.22 -1.58
C VAL A 30 8.90 18.47 -0.60
N THR A 31 8.78 17.99 0.63
CA THR A 31 9.88 18.00 1.62
C THR A 31 10.29 16.57 1.91
N CYS A 32 11.58 16.26 1.78
CA CYS A 32 12.14 14.95 2.10
C CYS A 32 13.09 15.07 3.30
N THR A 33 12.94 14.17 4.28
CA THR A 33 13.85 14.09 5.43
C THR A 33 14.30 12.65 5.60
N ALA A 34 15.60 12.40 5.47
CA ALA A 34 16.18 11.08 5.66
C ALA A 34 16.72 10.91 7.09
N THR A 35 16.35 9.81 7.74
CA THR A 35 16.93 9.34 9.00
C THR A 35 17.80 8.10 8.74
N GLU A 36 18.35 7.48 9.79
CA GLU A 36 19.19 6.29 9.64
C GLU A 36 18.48 5.09 9.01
N ASN A 37 17.15 4.97 9.18
CA ASN A 37 16.38 3.80 8.77
C ASN A 37 15.15 4.13 7.90
N ASP A 38 14.67 5.36 7.97
CA ASP A 38 13.40 5.78 7.40
C ASP A 38 13.57 7.10 6.62
N VAL A 39 12.76 7.28 5.57
CA VAL A 39 12.67 8.53 4.81
C VAL A 39 11.25 9.07 4.94
N ASP A 40 11.10 10.26 5.50
CA ASP A 40 9.82 10.96 5.61
C ASP A 40 9.65 11.90 4.42
N VAL A 41 8.52 11.77 3.71
CA VAL A 41 8.16 12.57 2.54
C VAL A 41 6.84 13.28 2.81
N LEU A 42 6.87 14.61 2.73
CA LEU A 42 5.70 15.48 2.85
C LEU A 42 5.34 16.00 1.46
N ILE A 43 4.10 15.77 1.03
CA ILE A 43 3.59 16.24 -0.28
C ILE A 43 2.11 16.58 -0.16
N ALA A 44 1.72 17.78 -0.62
CA ALA A 44 0.31 18.19 -0.72
C ALA A 44 -0.53 17.89 0.54
N ALA A 45 0.01 18.20 1.73
CA ALA A 45 -0.59 17.93 3.05
C ALA A 45 -0.67 16.45 3.49
N TYR A 46 -0.08 15.53 2.72
CA TYR A 46 0.12 14.14 3.12
C TYR A 46 1.55 13.91 3.64
N ALA A 47 1.68 12.97 4.56
CA ALA A 47 2.95 12.52 5.11
C ALA A 47 3.12 11.02 4.88
N PHE A 48 4.24 10.64 4.26
CA PHE A 48 4.60 9.25 3.99
C PHE A 48 5.92 8.92 4.67
N ARG A 49 5.97 7.78 5.36
CA ARG A 49 7.21 7.24 5.91
C ARG A 49 7.62 6.01 5.12
N LEU A 50 8.68 6.15 4.34
CA LEU A 50 9.27 5.05 3.61
C LEU A 50 10.27 4.33 4.51
N LYS A 51 10.17 3.00 4.52
CA LYS A 51 11.08 2.13 5.27
C LYS A 51 11.76 1.19 4.31
N ILE A 52 13.07 1.05 4.44
CA ILE A 52 13.87 0.27 3.51
C ILE A 52 13.98 -1.17 4.02
N LEU A 53 13.40 -2.10 3.27
CA LEU A 53 13.59 -3.53 3.47
C LEU A 53 14.88 -3.98 2.79
N HIS A 54 15.80 -4.61 3.54
CA HIS A 54 17.06 -5.11 2.99
C HIS A 54 17.05 -6.64 2.93
N GLU A 55 17.21 -7.25 1.75
CA GLU A 55 17.16 -8.71 1.55
C GLU A 55 18.17 -9.47 2.42
N ARG A 56 19.40 -8.96 2.56
CA ARG A 56 20.39 -9.57 3.47
C ARG A 56 20.01 -9.45 4.95
N GLY A 57 19.20 -8.46 5.32
CA GLY A 57 18.67 -8.34 6.68
C GLY A 57 17.66 -9.43 7.00
N LEU A 58 16.89 -9.86 5.99
CA LEU A 58 15.98 -10.99 6.07
C LEU A 58 16.73 -12.35 6.12
N ASN A 59 17.83 -12.50 5.38
CA ASN A 59 18.63 -13.75 5.40
C ASN A 59 19.47 -13.93 6.66
N LEU A 60 19.90 -12.85 7.31
CA LEU A 60 20.59 -12.93 8.61
C LEU A 60 19.65 -13.47 9.70
N LEU A 61 18.36 -13.12 9.68
CA LEU A 61 17.34 -13.67 10.56
C LEU A 61 17.17 -15.19 10.43
N ASN A 62 17.22 -15.72 9.20
CA ASN A 62 17.03 -17.16 8.98
C ASN A 62 18.17 -17.98 9.60
N LYS A 63 19.39 -17.42 9.67
CA LYS A 63 20.56 -18.05 10.30
C LYS A 63 20.58 -17.88 11.83
N GLU A 64 19.96 -16.82 12.34
CA GLU A 64 19.91 -16.49 13.78
C GLU A 64 18.77 -17.24 14.49
N ALA A 65 17.70 -17.60 13.78
CA ALA A 65 16.62 -18.43 14.30
C ALA A 65 17.04 -19.89 14.62
N GLU A 66 18.13 -20.36 14.02
CA GLU A 66 18.68 -21.71 14.21
C GLU A 66 19.59 -21.81 15.46
N ASN A 67 20.10 -20.68 15.95
CA ASN A 67 21.03 -20.59 17.09
C ASN A 67 20.39 -19.84 18.27
N ASP A 68 19.61 -20.58 19.05
CA ASP A 68 19.37 -20.42 20.50
C ASP A 68 18.90 -19.05 21.09
N LYS A 69 17.70 -19.07 21.67
CA LYS A 69 17.16 -18.33 22.86
C LYS A 69 17.49 -16.84 23.11
N ALA A 70 18.16 -16.12 22.23
CA ALA A 70 18.42 -14.70 22.39
C ALA A 70 17.21 -13.87 21.93
N LYS A 71 16.34 -13.54 22.90
CA LYS A 71 15.45 -12.38 22.95
C LYS A 71 14.70 -11.99 21.65
N ARG A 72 13.38 -12.21 21.72
CA ARG A 72 12.28 -11.71 20.89
C ARG A 72 12.30 -10.19 20.60
N VAL A 73 13.34 -9.67 19.95
CA VAL A 73 13.30 -8.37 19.29
C VAL A 73 13.15 -8.67 17.82
N HIS A 74 11.90 -8.64 17.33
CA HIS A 74 11.64 -8.73 15.90
C HIS A 74 12.47 -7.64 15.20
N SER A 75 13.42 -8.04 14.36
CA SER A 75 14.19 -7.07 13.60
C SER A 75 13.24 -6.26 12.72
N THR A 76 13.60 -5.00 12.46
CA THR A 76 12.82 -4.07 11.65
C THR A 76 12.40 -4.69 10.31
N ASP A 77 13.26 -5.49 9.70
CA ASP A 77 13.02 -6.11 8.40
C ASP A 77 11.95 -7.21 8.45
N LYS A 78 11.90 -8.01 9.54
CA LYS A 78 10.82 -9.01 9.73
C LYS A 78 9.46 -8.34 9.93
N LYS A 79 9.42 -7.24 10.68
CA LYS A 79 8.18 -6.47 10.87
C LYS A 79 7.69 -5.87 9.56
N LEU A 80 8.59 -5.32 8.76
CA LEU A 80 8.27 -4.78 7.43
C LEU A 80 7.73 -5.87 6.48
N SER A 81 8.35 -7.04 6.47
CA SER A 81 7.89 -8.18 5.65
C SER A 81 6.49 -8.63 6.05
N LEU A 82 6.23 -8.83 7.36
CA LEU A 82 4.90 -9.21 7.85
C LEU A 82 3.84 -8.14 7.56
N HIS A 83 4.17 -6.87 7.74
CA HIS A 83 3.26 -5.77 7.40
C HIS A 83 2.92 -5.75 5.90
N SER A 84 3.92 -5.98 5.04
CA SER A 84 3.71 -6.07 3.60
C SER A 84 2.76 -7.23 3.24
N GLN A 85 2.96 -8.40 3.84
CA GLN A 85 2.09 -9.56 3.61
C GLN A 85 0.66 -9.29 4.07
N HIS A 86 0.48 -8.72 5.27
CA HIS A 86 -0.83 -8.36 5.79
C HIS A 86 -1.56 -7.33 4.91
N ALA A 87 -0.86 -6.28 4.47
CA ALA A 87 -1.44 -5.27 3.60
C ALA A 87 -1.92 -5.85 2.27
N THR A 88 -1.16 -6.78 1.67
CA THR A 88 -1.58 -7.50 0.47
C THR A 88 -2.86 -8.29 0.70
N MET A 89 -2.91 -9.11 1.76
CA MET A 89 -4.12 -9.89 2.08
C MET A 89 -5.35 -8.99 2.28
N ILE A 90 -5.20 -7.88 2.99
CA ILE A 90 -6.30 -6.92 3.20
C ILE A 90 -6.74 -6.33 1.86
N ASN A 91 -5.80 -5.90 1.02
CA ASN A 91 -6.13 -5.31 -0.27
C ASN A 91 -6.85 -6.30 -1.19
N ASP A 92 -6.47 -7.57 -1.17
CA ASP A 92 -7.12 -8.60 -1.97
C ASP A 92 -8.56 -8.84 -1.50
N VAL A 93 -8.78 -8.95 -0.18
CA VAL A 93 -10.13 -9.09 0.39
C VAL A 93 -11.00 -7.84 0.10
N LEU A 94 -10.41 -6.65 0.18
CA LEU A 94 -11.14 -5.41 -0.09
C LEU A 94 -11.52 -5.28 -1.58
N LYS A 95 -10.69 -5.75 -2.51
CA LYS A 95 -11.02 -5.78 -3.94
C LYS A 95 -12.20 -6.70 -4.24
N GLU A 96 -12.18 -7.91 -3.71
CA GLU A 96 -13.28 -8.86 -3.88
C GLU A 96 -14.61 -8.27 -3.38
N LYS A 97 -14.60 -7.66 -2.18
CA LYS A 97 -15.79 -7.00 -1.64
C LYS A 97 -16.26 -5.82 -2.48
N LEU A 98 -15.34 -5.07 -3.09
CA LEU A 98 -15.66 -3.94 -3.96
C LEU A 98 -16.32 -4.43 -5.27
N GLU A 99 -15.83 -5.53 -5.84
CA GLU A 99 -16.40 -6.16 -7.03
C GLU A 99 -17.81 -6.69 -6.76
N GLU A 100 -18.03 -7.37 -5.63
CA GLU A 100 -19.37 -7.81 -5.23
C GLU A 100 -20.35 -6.63 -5.04
N GLN A 101 -19.88 -5.53 -4.43
CA GLN A 101 -20.69 -4.32 -4.27
C GLN A 101 -21.08 -3.74 -5.63
N GLN A 102 -20.17 -3.78 -6.60
CA GLN A 102 -20.40 -3.28 -7.95
C GLN A 102 -21.45 -4.14 -8.67
N ILE A 103 -21.31 -5.46 -8.62
CA ILE A 103 -22.27 -6.40 -9.22
C ILE A 103 -23.67 -6.18 -8.62
N ARG A 104 -23.79 -6.10 -7.29
CA ARG A 104 -25.08 -5.88 -6.62
C ARG A 104 -25.75 -4.57 -7.07
N LYS A 105 -24.97 -3.49 -7.23
CA LYS A 105 -25.50 -2.20 -7.72
C LYS A 105 -25.96 -2.29 -9.18
N GLU A 106 -25.24 -3.02 -10.02
CA GLU A 106 -25.60 -3.20 -11.42
C GLU A 106 -26.87 -4.05 -11.58
N GLU A 107 -27.02 -5.10 -10.77
CA GLU A 107 -28.23 -5.91 -10.72
C GLU A 107 -29.45 -5.10 -10.25
N GLU A 108 -29.29 -4.27 -9.21
CA GLU A 108 -30.35 -3.40 -8.72
C GLU A 108 -30.76 -2.37 -9.78
N LEU A 109 -29.78 -1.76 -10.46
CA LEU A 109 -30.04 -0.84 -11.57
C LEU A 109 -30.78 -1.53 -12.72
N ALA A 110 -30.40 -2.76 -13.07
CA ALA A 110 -31.07 -3.54 -14.10
C ALA A 110 -32.53 -3.86 -13.71
N ARG A 111 -32.78 -4.21 -12.43
CA ARG A 111 -34.13 -4.44 -11.91
C ARG A 111 -35.00 -3.19 -11.99
N VAL A 112 -34.48 -2.04 -11.56
CA VAL A 112 -35.21 -0.76 -11.63
C VAL A 112 -35.55 -0.40 -13.08
N LYS A 113 -34.58 -0.54 -14.00
CA LYS A 113 -34.81 -0.32 -15.44
C LYS A 113 -35.88 -1.25 -16.01
N ALA A 114 -35.84 -2.54 -15.68
CA ALA A 114 -36.83 -3.50 -16.14
C ALA A 114 -38.24 -3.15 -15.62
N GLN A 115 -38.36 -2.76 -14.35
CA GLN A 115 -39.63 -2.35 -13.76
C GLN A 115 -40.18 -1.07 -14.42
N GLN A 116 -39.32 -0.11 -14.75
CA GLN A 116 -39.71 1.09 -15.49
C GLN A 116 -40.24 0.76 -16.91
N VAL A 117 -39.60 -0.18 -17.61
CA VAL A 117 -40.05 -0.64 -18.94
C VAL A 117 -41.42 -1.29 -18.86
N VAL A 118 -41.66 -2.15 -17.87
CA VAL A 118 -42.96 -2.82 -17.67
C VAL A 118 -44.06 -1.79 -17.40
N LEU A 119 -43.81 -0.83 -16.52
CA LEU A 119 -44.76 0.25 -16.20
C LEU A 119 -45.08 1.13 -17.43
N PHE A 120 -44.08 1.40 -18.28
CA PHE A 120 -44.29 2.16 -19.51
C PHE A 120 -45.21 1.42 -20.49
N HIS A 121 -45.02 0.11 -20.65
CA HIS A 121 -45.85 -0.70 -21.55
C HIS A 121 -47.29 -0.86 -21.01
N SER A 122 -47.48 -1.01 -19.70
CA SER A 122 -48.82 -1.09 -19.10
C SER A 122 -49.57 0.24 -19.23
N ALA A 123 -48.91 1.37 -18.96
CA ALA A 123 -49.52 2.69 -19.11
C ALA A 123 -49.92 3.00 -20.57
N SER A 124 -49.14 2.52 -21.54
CA SER A 124 -49.48 2.69 -22.95
C SER A 124 -50.63 1.78 -23.41
N ALA A 125 -50.86 0.64 -22.76
CA ALA A 125 -51.96 -0.27 -23.07
C ALA A 125 -53.30 0.21 -22.48
N GLU A 126 -53.29 0.96 -21.38
CA GLU A 126 -54.50 1.56 -20.78
C GLU A 126 -54.98 2.83 -21.51
N MET A 127 -54.18 3.37 -22.44
CA MET A 127 -54.49 4.56 -23.24
C MET A 127 -55.13 4.25 -24.62
N ILE A 128 -55.32 2.97 -24.96
CA ILE A 128 -55.99 2.49 -26.19
C ILE A 128 -57.37 1.96 -25.83
#